data_AF-A0A1B1A7L2-F1
#
_entry.id   AF-A0A1B1A7L2-F1
#
_cell.length_a   1.000
_cell.length_b   1.000
_cell.length_c   1.000
_cell.angle_alpha   90.00
_cell.angle_beta   90.00
_cell.angle_gamma   90.00
#
_symmetry.space_group_name_H-M   'P 1'
#
loop_
_entity.id
_entity.type
_entity.pdbx_description
1 polymer ?
#
loop_
_entity_poly.entity_id
_entity_poly.type
_entity_poly.pdbx_seq_one_letter_code
_entity_poly.pdbx_strand_id
1 'polypeptide(L)'
;MKPSLKSVVATSLVVLVALGAIVVTRAPSPSLSPEVDLIEVPSGRISYRPFGNFVENGKSRSPHPYEIEVAGFSIMKYQVSRREYAACVAAGACPPVPTMGGDYPQTHVNWKDAHAYATWYSRKTGENWRLPSDMEWQLAAGERYGDAAPDTREMDPGRRMLAQYAAGTLLRGTASPALRPAGGFGLNSHGIADISGNVWEWTDGCMQSGSLHPDGTVRESEPYCWVRIAGGIHRAAIVDFVRDASVGGCAVGLPPDHLGFRLVREHAEAPEPWWRSLWQRMRPGQDA
;
A
#
# COMPACT_ATOMS: atom_id res chain seq x y z
N MET A 1 66.60 -69.68 25.44
CA MET A 1 66.21 -68.32 25.00
C MET A 1 64.69 -68.26 24.86
N LYS A 2 64.02 -67.40 25.66
CA LYS A 2 62.63 -66.93 25.46
C LYS A 2 62.59 -66.00 24.23
N PRO A 3 61.47 -65.82 23.49
CA PRO A 3 60.21 -65.20 23.98
C PRO A 3 58.95 -66.01 23.62
N SER A 4 57.98 -66.20 24.54
CA SER A 4 56.93 -65.25 24.99
C SER A 4 55.73 -65.19 24.03
N LEU A 5 54.78 -66.08 24.28
CA LEU A 5 53.40 -66.04 23.80
C LEU A 5 52.71 -64.78 24.37
N LYS A 6 52.25 -63.85 23.52
CA LYS A 6 51.42 -62.72 23.94
C LYS A 6 49.99 -62.98 23.49
N SER A 7 49.11 -63.21 24.46
CA SER A 7 47.65 -63.20 24.30
C SER A 7 47.21 -61.80 23.84
N VAL A 8 46.56 -61.72 22.69
CA VAL A 8 45.86 -60.51 22.24
C VAL A 8 44.44 -60.59 22.80
N VAL A 9 44.17 -59.82 23.83
CA VAL A 9 42.82 -59.59 24.36
C VAL A 9 42.10 -58.66 23.39
N ALA A 10 40.96 -59.12 22.88
CA ALA A 10 40.03 -58.34 22.09
C ALA A 10 39.37 -57.26 22.96
N THR A 11 39.47 -56.00 22.57
CA THR A 11 38.64 -54.92 23.06
C THR A 11 37.78 -54.40 21.90
N SER A 12 36.62 -55.02 21.73
CA SER A 12 35.56 -54.53 20.84
C SER A 12 34.98 -53.24 21.44
N LEU A 13 35.32 -52.10 20.84
CA LEU A 13 34.72 -50.82 21.17
C LEU A 13 33.31 -50.76 20.55
N VAL A 14 32.27 -50.96 21.35
CA VAL A 14 30.88 -50.75 20.92
C VAL A 14 30.62 -49.25 20.94
N VAL A 15 30.64 -48.60 19.77
CA VAL A 15 30.19 -47.22 19.61
C VAL A 15 28.68 -47.24 19.46
N LEU A 16 27.97 -46.96 20.55
CA LEU A 16 26.53 -46.68 20.53
C LEU A 16 26.31 -45.31 19.91
N VAL A 17 26.02 -45.27 18.61
CA VAL A 17 25.51 -44.07 17.95
C VAL A 17 24.05 -43.92 18.36
N ALA A 18 23.80 -43.10 19.38
CA ALA A 18 22.46 -42.65 19.71
C ALA A 18 21.96 -41.73 18.59
N LEU A 19 21.17 -42.28 17.67
CA LEU A 19 20.34 -41.52 16.74
C LEU A 19 19.24 -40.82 17.56
N GLY A 20 19.59 -39.68 18.16
CA GLY A 20 18.61 -38.75 18.69
C GLY A 20 17.78 -38.22 17.54
N ALA A 21 16.51 -38.65 17.45
CA ALA A 21 15.56 -38.01 16.57
C ALA A 21 15.42 -36.55 17.01
N ILE A 22 16.04 -35.63 16.27
CA ILE A 22 15.79 -34.20 16.43
C ILE A 22 14.36 -34.00 15.97
N VAL A 23 13.42 -34.02 16.92
CA VAL A 23 12.08 -33.51 16.70
C VAL A 23 12.25 -32.02 16.46
N VAL A 24 12.32 -31.63 15.19
CA VAL A 24 12.18 -30.23 14.79
C VAL A 24 10.75 -29.86 15.14
N THR A 25 10.54 -29.36 16.35
CA THR A 25 9.28 -28.77 16.75
C THR A 25 9.10 -27.55 15.85
N ARG A 26 8.25 -27.68 14.83
CA ARG A 26 7.81 -26.54 14.03
C ARG A 26 7.23 -25.54 15.02
N ALA A 27 7.94 -24.43 15.23
CA ALA A 27 7.44 -23.35 16.07
C ALA A 27 6.01 -23.03 15.60
N PRO A 28 5.03 -22.89 16.52
CA PRO A 28 3.70 -22.47 16.13
C PRO A 28 3.85 -21.20 15.30
N SER A 29 3.31 -21.23 14.08
CA SER A 29 3.31 -20.04 13.21
C SER A 29 2.66 -18.92 14.02
N PRO A 30 3.29 -17.73 14.14
CA PRO A 30 2.67 -16.63 14.86
C PRO A 30 1.29 -16.43 14.24
N SER A 31 0.24 -16.75 15.00
CA SER A 31 -1.11 -16.42 14.61
C SER A 31 -1.15 -14.91 14.62
N LEU A 32 -1.20 -14.28 13.44
CA LEU A 32 -1.71 -12.92 13.38
C LEU A 32 -3.06 -12.96 14.09
N SER A 33 -3.21 -12.14 15.12
CA SER A 33 -4.52 -11.90 15.70
C SER A 33 -5.42 -11.45 14.55
N PRO A 34 -6.56 -12.13 14.31
CA PRO A 34 -7.42 -11.85 13.15
C PRO A 34 -8.11 -10.48 13.21
N GLU A 35 -7.99 -9.74 14.32
CA GLU A 35 -8.52 -8.38 14.46
C GLU A 35 -7.43 -7.36 14.15
N VAL A 36 -7.34 -6.99 12.88
CA VAL A 36 -6.77 -5.69 12.52
C VAL A 36 -7.78 -4.61 12.88
N ASP A 37 -7.34 -3.57 13.58
CA ASP A 37 -8.18 -2.41 13.87
C ASP A 37 -8.64 -1.78 12.55
N LEU A 38 -9.95 -1.72 12.34
CA LEU A 38 -10.57 -1.13 11.16
C LEU A 38 -11.26 0.19 11.50
N ILE A 39 -11.23 1.11 10.55
CA ILE A 39 -11.99 2.35 10.55
C ILE A 39 -12.97 2.31 9.38
N GLU A 40 -14.24 2.61 9.66
CA GLU A 40 -15.24 2.81 8.61
C GLU A 40 -15.18 4.26 8.13
N VAL A 41 -14.81 4.45 6.87
CA VAL A 41 -14.83 5.75 6.22
C VAL A 41 -16.18 5.89 5.50
N PRO A 42 -17.04 6.84 5.89
CA PRO A 42 -18.32 7.03 5.21
C PRO A 42 -18.10 7.53 3.79
N SER A 43 -19.08 7.31 2.91
CA SER A 43 -19.07 7.90 1.57
C SER A 43 -18.95 9.41 1.65
N GLY A 44 -18.21 10.01 0.72
CA GLY A 44 -18.01 11.45 0.71
C GLY A 44 -17.51 11.97 -0.63
N ARG A 45 -17.51 13.30 -0.75
CA ARG A 45 -17.00 14.01 -1.92
C ARG A 45 -15.57 14.46 -1.69
N ILE A 46 -14.75 14.34 -2.73
CA ILE A 46 -13.40 14.89 -2.76
C ILE A 46 -13.21 15.75 -4.00
N SER A 47 -12.38 16.79 -3.88
CA SER A 47 -11.88 17.54 -5.02
C SER A 47 -10.73 16.76 -5.67
N TYR A 48 -11.06 15.95 -6.65
CA TYR A 48 -10.11 15.04 -7.28
C TYR A 48 -9.45 15.68 -8.49
N ARG A 49 -8.11 15.64 -8.49
CA ARG A 49 -7.30 16.04 -9.65
C ARG A 49 -6.60 14.82 -10.22
N PRO A 50 -6.85 14.42 -11.48
CA PRO A 50 -6.11 13.36 -12.14
C PRO A 50 -4.60 13.61 -12.06
N PHE A 51 -3.85 12.60 -11.66
CA PHE A 51 -2.42 12.74 -11.38
C PHE A 51 -1.59 12.13 -12.50
N GLY A 52 -0.81 12.97 -13.18
CA GLY A 52 0.15 12.52 -14.18
C GLY A 52 0.46 13.54 -15.25
N ASN A 53 0.72 13.07 -16.47
CA ASN A 53 1.22 13.87 -17.57
C ASN A 53 0.09 14.29 -18.51
N PHE A 54 -0.34 15.54 -18.39
CA PHE A 54 -1.37 16.09 -19.28
C PHE A 54 -0.79 17.18 -20.18
N VAL A 55 -1.28 17.23 -21.42
CA VAL A 55 -0.80 18.17 -22.45
C VAL A 55 -1.94 19.01 -22.99
N GLU A 56 -1.65 20.29 -23.18
CA GLU A 56 -2.52 21.25 -23.88
C GLU A 56 -1.64 22.07 -24.82
N ASN A 57 -2.00 22.14 -26.11
CA ASN A 57 -1.24 22.90 -27.13
C ASN A 57 0.27 22.59 -27.11
N GLY A 58 0.64 21.32 -26.95
CA GLY A 58 2.04 20.85 -26.90
C GLY A 58 2.80 21.18 -25.61
N LYS A 59 2.15 21.79 -24.61
CA LYS A 59 2.76 22.11 -23.31
C LYS A 59 2.18 21.24 -22.22
N SER A 60 3.04 20.75 -21.33
CA SER A 60 2.58 20.06 -20.12
C SER A 60 1.80 21.02 -19.22
N ARG A 61 0.64 20.57 -18.73
CA ARG A 61 -0.30 21.28 -17.86
C ARG A 61 -0.83 20.34 -16.78
N SER A 62 -1.31 20.91 -15.69
CA SER A 62 -2.06 20.17 -14.67
C SER A 62 -3.56 20.25 -15.00
N PRO A 63 -4.31 19.14 -14.97
CA PRO A 63 -5.76 19.15 -15.15
C PRO A 63 -6.44 19.90 -14.01
N HIS A 64 -7.58 20.55 -14.26
CA HIS A 64 -8.40 21.10 -13.19
C HIS A 64 -8.95 20.00 -12.28
N PRO A 65 -9.09 20.27 -10.97
CA PRO A 65 -9.78 19.35 -10.09
C PRO A 65 -11.28 19.36 -10.42
N TYR A 66 -11.93 18.23 -10.15
CA TYR A 66 -13.38 18.12 -10.21
C TYR A 66 -13.88 17.32 -9.00
N GLU A 67 -15.12 17.56 -8.62
CA GLU A 67 -15.73 16.85 -7.50
C GLU A 67 -16.15 15.44 -7.91
N ILE A 68 -15.78 14.44 -7.12
CA ILE A 68 -16.19 13.05 -7.29
C ILE A 68 -16.73 12.48 -5.97
N GLU A 69 -17.78 11.65 -6.07
CA GLU A 69 -18.30 10.85 -4.96
C GLU A 69 -17.47 9.57 -4.83
N VAL A 70 -16.99 9.29 -3.62
CA VAL A 70 -16.29 8.04 -3.27
C VAL A 70 -17.18 7.29 -2.30
N ALA A 71 -17.49 6.03 -2.62
CA ALA A 71 -18.28 5.16 -1.76
C ALA A 71 -17.58 4.93 -0.41
N GLY A 72 -18.33 4.60 0.64
CA GLY A 72 -17.75 4.26 1.93
C GLY A 72 -17.04 2.90 1.91
N PHE A 73 -16.03 2.74 2.75
CA PHE A 73 -15.21 1.53 2.84
C PHE A 73 -14.59 1.35 4.23
N SER A 74 -14.23 0.11 4.59
CA SER A 74 -13.40 -0.16 5.76
C SER A 74 -11.90 -0.08 5.40
N ILE A 75 -11.10 0.58 6.22
CA ILE A 75 -9.65 0.69 6.05
C ILE A 75 -8.90 0.33 7.34
N MET A 76 -7.71 -0.27 7.21
CA MET A 76 -6.82 -0.49 8.35
C MET A 76 -6.49 0.84 9.04
N LYS A 77 -6.69 0.88 10.36
CA LYS A 77 -6.39 2.03 11.21
C LYS A 77 -4.91 2.40 11.16
N TYR A 78 -4.03 1.39 11.17
CA TYR A 78 -2.58 1.55 11.12
C TYR A 78 -2.02 1.06 9.76
N GLN A 79 -0.83 1.51 9.40
CA GLN A 79 -0.07 0.90 8.31
C GLN A 79 0.30 -0.55 8.66
N VAL A 80 0.45 -1.40 7.64
CA VAL A 80 0.92 -2.79 7.84
C VAL A 80 2.29 -2.75 8.49
N SER A 81 2.40 -3.39 9.64
CA SER A 81 3.60 -3.44 10.47
C SER A 81 4.62 -4.45 9.95
N ARG A 82 5.87 -4.30 10.41
CA ARG A 82 6.94 -5.27 10.11
C ARG A 82 6.63 -6.66 10.63
N ARG A 83 5.98 -6.76 11.80
CA ARG A 83 5.53 -8.03 12.39
C ARG A 83 4.46 -8.70 11.52
N GLU A 84 3.51 -7.94 11.00
CA GLU A 84 2.47 -8.46 10.10
C GLU A 84 3.06 -8.94 8.77
N TYR A 85 3.91 -8.12 8.13
CA TYR A 85 4.57 -8.52 6.90
C TYR A 85 5.48 -9.74 7.08
N ALA A 86 6.20 -9.83 8.21
CA ALA A 86 7.03 -10.99 8.54
C ALA A 86 6.21 -12.31 8.59
N ALA A 87 4.94 -12.27 9.00
CA ALA A 87 4.07 -13.44 8.97
C ALA A 87 3.76 -13.89 7.52
N CYS A 88 3.59 -12.95 6.58
CA CYS A 88 3.45 -13.27 5.16
C CYS A 88 4.72 -13.90 4.58
N VAL A 89 5.89 -13.37 4.96
CA VAL A 89 7.20 -13.92 4.58
C VAL A 89 7.38 -15.33 5.15
N ALA A 90 7.05 -15.55 6.43
CA ALA A 90 7.13 -16.85 7.07
C ALA A 90 6.18 -17.89 6.45
N ALA A 91 5.05 -17.43 5.86
CA ALA A 91 4.14 -18.26 5.09
C ALA A 91 4.63 -18.54 3.65
N GLY A 92 5.76 -17.97 3.23
CA GLY A 92 6.31 -18.10 1.88
C GLY A 92 5.52 -17.35 0.80
N ALA A 93 4.63 -16.44 1.20
CA ALA A 93 3.76 -15.71 0.27
C ALA A 93 4.27 -14.32 -0.11
N CYS A 94 5.15 -13.73 0.71
CA CYS A 94 5.78 -12.43 0.45
C CYS A 94 7.30 -12.57 0.32
N PRO A 95 7.96 -11.76 -0.53
CA PRO A 95 9.41 -11.70 -0.60
C PRO A 95 10.06 -11.26 0.71
N PRO A 96 11.23 -11.79 1.07
CA PRO A 96 11.92 -11.37 2.29
C PRO A 96 12.45 -9.93 2.14
N VAL A 97 12.17 -9.12 3.17
CA VAL A 97 12.66 -7.75 3.34
C VAL A 97 13.02 -7.55 4.82
N PRO A 98 13.76 -6.48 5.20
CA PRO A 98 14.02 -6.20 6.61
C PRO A 98 12.71 -5.99 7.41
N THR A 99 12.54 -6.78 8.48
CA THR A 99 11.34 -6.79 9.34
C THR A 99 11.67 -6.56 10.84
N MET A 100 12.89 -6.09 11.16
CA MET A 100 13.29 -5.81 12.54
C MET A 100 12.50 -4.65 13.16
N GLY A 101 12.16 -4.73 14.45
CA GLY A 101 11.32 -3.73 15.12
C GLY A 101 9.85 -3.88 14.74
N GLY A 102 9.19 -4.90 15.29
CA GLY A 102 7.90 -5.41 14.80
C GLY A 102 6.75 -4.39 14.75
N ASP A 103 6.74 -3.37 15.61
CA ASP A 103 5.66 -2.39 15.70
C ASP A 103 5.85 -1.15 14.81
N TYR A 104 6.95 -1.10 14.04
CA TYR A 104 7.13 -0.10 13.00
C TYR A 104 6.37 -0.49 11.74
N PRO A 105 5.94 0.48 10.91
CA PRO A 105 5.38 0.17 9.60
C PRO A 105 6.40 -0.58 8.75
N GLN A 106 5.92 -1.53 7.94
CA GLN A 106 6.74 -2.19 6.95
C GLN A 106 7.14 -1.20 5.87
N THR A 107 8.44 -1.10 5.65
CA THR A 107 9.05 -0.29 4.59
C THR A 107 9.84 -1.16 3.62
N HIS A 108 10.49 -0.57 2.61
CA HIS A 108 11.29 -1.32 1.64
C HIS A 108 10.50 -2.39 0.87
N VAL A 109 9.24 -2.11 0.61
CA VAL A 109 8.32 -2.93 -0.19
C VAL A 109 7.89 -2.15 -1.41
N ASN A 110 7.82 -2.81 -2.56
CA ASN A 110 7.29 -2.22 -3.78
C ASN A 110 5.79 -2.51 -3.89
N TRP A 111 5.14 -1.99 -4.92
CA TRP A 111 3.70 -2.16 -5.11
C TRP A 111 3.30 -3.65 -5.24
N LYS A 112 4.12 -4.45 -5.94
CA LYS A 112 3.86 -5.89 -6.12
C LYS A 112 3.99 -6.67 -4.82
N ASP A 113 4.95 -6.30 -3.96
CA ASP A 113 5.13 -6.87 -2.63
C ASP A 113 3.91 -6.58 -1.74
N ALA A 114 3.38 -5.36 -1.80
CA ALA A 114 2.18 -4.95 -1.06
C ALA A 114 0.92 -5.68 -1.56
N HIS A 115 0.78 -5.84 -2.88
CA HIS A 115 -0.30 -6.63 -3.48
C HIS A 115 -0.22 -8.13 -3.12
N ALA A 116 1.00 -8.70 -3.09
CA ALA A 116 1.22 -10.07 -2.64
C ALA A 116 0.78 -10.27 -1.18
N TYR A 117 1.10 -9.30 -0.31
CA TYR A 117 0.62 -9.28 1.08
C TYR A 117 -0.91 -9.23 1.13
N ALA A 118 -1.55 -8.33 0.39
CA ALA A 118 -3.01 -8.21 0.35
C ALA A 118 -3.66 -9.54 -0.07
N THR A 119 -3.16 -10.16 -1.15
CA THR A 119 -3.67 -11.44 -1.67
C THR A 119 -3.51 -12.56 -0.63
N TRP A 120 -2.37 -12.61 0.07
CA TRP A 120 -2.15 -13.58 1.14
C TRP A 120 -3.07 -13.34 2.33
N TYR A 121 -3.24 -12.08 2.72
CA TYR A 121 -4.09 -11.69 3.83
C TYR A 121 -5.56 -12.03 3.56
N SER A 122 -6.05 -11.80 2.33
CA SER A 122 -7.39 -12.24 1.91
C SER A 122 -7.60 -13.74 2.05
N ARG A 123 -6.65 -14.55 1.58
CA ARG A 123 -6.73 -16.01 1.75
C ARG A 123 -6.69 -16.42 3.22
N LYS A 124 -5.96 -15.67 4.05
CA LYS A 124 -5.77 -15.98 5.46
C LYS A 124 -7.01 -15.67 6.30
N THR A 125 -7.71 -14.57 6.02
CA THR A 125 -8.92 -14.16 6.76
C THR A 125 -10.22 -14.65 6.13
N GLY A 126 -10.21 -15.00 4.84
CA GLY A 126 -11.42 -15.33 4.09
C GLY A 126 -12.23 -14.10 3.66
N GLU A 127 -11.70 -12.90 3.84
CA GLU A 127 -12.30 -11.63 3.40
C GLU A 127 -11.53 -11.07 2.19
N ASN A 128 -12.14 -10.14 1.45
CA ASN A 128 -11.44 -9.49 0.34
C ASN A 128 -10.66 -8.25 0.82
N TRP A 129 -9.35 -8.26 0.61
CA TRP A 129 -8.43 -7.21 1.04
C TRP A 129 -7.59 -6.75 -0.15
N ARG A 130 -7.45 -5.44 -0.31
CA ARG A 130 -6.66 -4.83 -1.38
C ARG A 130 -6.01 -3.54 -0.93
N LEU A 131 -5.14 -3.00 -1.78
CA LEU A 131 -4.68 -1.61 -1.61
C LEU A 131 -5.87 -0.66 -1.84
N PRO A 132 -5.92 0.49 -1.15
CA PRO A 132 -6.88 1.53 -1.47
C PRO A 132 -6.63 2.04 -2.90
N SER A 133 -7.67 2.50 -3.57
CA SER A 133 -7.52 3.40 -4.72
C SER A 133 -6.93 4.74 -4.27
N ASP A 134 -6.43 5.55 -5.21
CA ASP A 134 -5.95 6.89 -4.90
C ASP A 134 -7.07 7.84 -4.43
N MET A 135 -8.32 7.59 -4.83
CA MET A 135 -9.50 8.32 -4.39
C MET A 135 -9.92 7.91 -2.98
N GLU A 136 -9.98 6.62 -2.68
CA GLU A 136 -10.24 6.12 -1.32
C GLU A 136 -9.16 6.61 -0.35
N TRP A 137 -7.89 6.58 -0.75
CA TRP A 137 -6.81 7.09 0.08
C TRP A 137 -6.97 8.59 0.37
N GLN A 138 -7.35 9.40 -0.63
CA GLN A 138 -7.63 10.83 -0.44
C GLN A 138 -8.82 11.08 0.49
N LEU A 139 -9.91 10.35 0.33
CA LEU A 139 -11.07 10.45 1.22
C LEU A 139 -10.68 10.04 2.65
N ALA A 140 -9.96 8.93 2.81
CA ALA A 140 -9.46 8.46 4.11
C ALA A 140 -8.54 9.49 4.77
N ALA A 141 -7.67 10.16 4.01
CA ALA A 141 -6.74 11.16 4.53
C ALA A 141 -7.47 12.38 5.11
N GLY A 142 -8.63 12.75 4.54
CA GLY A 142 -9.46 13.84 5.07
C GLY A 142 -8.68 15.13 5.24
N GLU A 143 -8.65 15.68 6.45
CA GLU A 143 -7.94 16.92 6.76
C GLU A 143 -6.40 16.80 6.71
N ARG A 144 -5.86 15.58 6.56
CA ARG A 144 -4.43 15.33 6.40
C ARG A 144 -4.00 15.26 4.93
N TYR A 145 -4.93 15.33 3.98
CA TYR A 145 -4.58 15.36 2.57
C TYR A 145 -4.00 16.72 2.16
N GLY A 146 -2.85 16.71 1.48
CA GLY A 146 -2.26 17.89 0.86
C GLY A 146 -2.16 17.76 -0.66
N ASP A 147 -2.79 18.68 -1.41
CA ASP A 147 -2.53 18.82 -2.84
C ASP A 147 -1.34 19.75 -3.07
N ALA A 148 -0.22 19.18 -3.52
CA ALA A 148 0.97 19.95 -3.89
C ALA A 148 0.90 20.50 -5.32
N ALA A 149 -0.17 20.24 -6.08
CA ALA A 149 -0.33 20.76 -7.44
C ALA A 149 -0.62 22.28 -7.40
N PRO A 150 0.27 23.13 -7.96
CA PRO A 150 0.04 24.57 -7.96
C PRO A 150 -1.06 24.94 -8.96
N ASP A 151 -1.95 25.85 -8.57
CA ASP A 151 -3.03 26.37 -9.44
C ASP A 151 -2.50 27.44 -10.40
N THR A 152 -1.71 27.02 -11.38
CA THR A 152 -0.94 27.97 -12.22
C THR A 152 -0.82 27.51 -13.67
N ARG A 153 -1.96 27.35 -14.36
CA ARG A 153 -2.01 26.99 -15.79
C ARG A 153 -1.13 27.87 -16.68
N GLU A 154 -0.99 29.15 -16.32
CA GLU A 154 -0.19 30.14 -17.06
C GLU A 154 1.33 29.98 -16.86
N MET A 155 1.78 29.20 -15.87
CA MET A 155 3.20 29.00 -15.64
C MET A 155 3.82 28.10 -16.73
N ASP A 156 5.04 28.45 -17.13
CA ASP A 156 5.84 27.54 -17.94
C ASP A 156 6.13 26.25 -17.14
N PRO A 157 6.41 25.13 -17.83
CA PRO A 157 6.62 23.84 -17.16
C PRO A 157 7.70 23.84 -16.08
N GLY A 158 8.80 24.58 -16.28
CA GLY A 158 9.90 24.65 -15.32
C GLY A 158 9.51 25.38 -14.05
N ARG A 159 8.89 26.57 -14.18
CA ARG A 159 8.38 27.31 -13.02
C ARG A 159 7.31 26.55 -12.26
N ARG A 160 6.44 25.80 -12.96
CA ARG A 160 5.43 24.96 -12.32
C ARG A 160 6.08 23.85 -11.47
N MET A 161 7.12 23.20 -11.98
CA MET A 161 7.85 22.17 -11.23
C MET A 161 8.46 22.74 -9.93
N LEU A 162 9.04 23.95 -10.00
CA LEU A 162 9.54 24.65 -8.82
C LEU A 162 8.43 24.99 -7.82
N ALA A 163 7.27 25.46 -8.31
CA ALA A 163 6.12 25.76 -7.46
C ALA A 163 5.55 24.50 -6.77
N GLN A 164 5.48 23.38 -7.47
CA GLN A 164 5.07 22.10 -6.90
C GLN A 164 6.04 21.62 -5.82
N TYR A 165 7.35 21.75 -6.05
CA TYR A 165 8.37 21.41 -5.05
C TYR A 165 8.27 22.30 -3.81
N ALA A 166 8.07 23.60 -4.00
CA ALA A 166 7.85 24.55 -2.92
C ALA A 166 6.58 24.21 -2.11
N ALA A 167 5.47 23.91 -2.78
CA ALA A 167 4.22 23.49 -2.13
C ALA A 167 4.41 22.20 -1.30
N GLY A 168 5.09 21.18 -1.85
CA GLY A 168 5.42 19.97 -1.12
C GLY A 168 6.29 20.23 0.12
N THR A 169 7.26 21.15 0.02
CA THR A 169 8.12 21.55 1.14
C THR A 169 7.32 22.26 2.23
N LEU A 170 6.36 23.13 1.84
CA LEU A 170 5.45 23.78 2.78
C LEU A 170 4.53 22.77 3.48
N LEU A 171 3.98 21.80 2.74
CA LEU A 171 3.15 20.74 3.32
C LEU A 171 3.93 19.88 4.33
N ARG A 172 5.21 19.57 4.04
CA ARG A 172 6.07 18.86 4.98
C ARG A 172 6.32 19.67 6.26
N GLY A 173 6.49 20.99 6.13
CA GLY A 173 6.80 21.87 7.25
C GLY A 173 8.00 21.36 8.06
N THR A 174 7.82 21.18 9.37
CA THR A 174 8.85 20.66 10.28
C THR A 174 8.65 19.18 10.64
N ALA A 175 7.86 18.43 9.85
CA ALA A 175 7.63 17.01 10.09
C ALA A 175 8.95 16.23 10.07
N SER A 176 9.14 15.37 11.07
CA SER A 176 10.34 14.54 11.17
C SER A 176 10.27 13.38 10.16
N PRO A 177 11.35 13.10 9.41
CA PRO A 177 11.41 11.94 8.52
C PRO A 177 11.70 10.63 9.28
N ALA A 178 11.84 10.67 10.61
CA ALA A 178 12.12 9.49 11.41
C ALA A 178 10.88 8.60 11.50
N LEU A 179 11.05 7.32 11.15
CA LEU A 179 10.04 6.30 11.40
C LEU A 179 9.72 6.22 12.90
N ARG A 180 8.44 6.01 13.20
CA ARG A 180 7.94 5.79 14.56
C ARG A 180 7.14 4.49 14.61
N PRO A 181 7.01 3.85 15.79
CA PRO A 181 6.01 2.81 15.99
C PRO A 181 4.61 3.31 15.62
N ALA A 182 3.72 2.38 15.31
CA ALA A 182 2.33 2.67 14.96
C ALA A 182 1.66 3.64 15.95
N GLY A 183 0.97 4.66 15.44
CA GLY A 183 0.33 5.76 16.18
C GLY A 183 1.23 6.95 16.48
N GLY A 184 2.51 6.92 16.10
CA GLY A 184 3.49 7.96 16.43
C GLY A 184 3.27 9.34 15.79
N PHE A 185 2.37 9.44 14.81
CA PHE A 185 1.98 10.67 14.12
C PHE A 185 0.54 11.11 14.44
N GLY A 186 -0.15 10.37 15.32
CA GLY A 186 -1.50 10.68 15.79
C GLY A 186 -2.61 10.23 14.84
N LEU A 187 -3.84 10.61 15.17
CA LEU A 187 -5.03 10.27 14.40
C LEU A 187 -5.48 11.46 13.53
N ASN A 188 -6.14 11.17 12.41
CA ASN A 188 -6.94 12.16 11.69
C ASN A 188 -8.40 12.20 12.19
N SER A 189 -9.23 13.05 11.58
CA SER A 189 -10.65 13.22 11.95
C SER A 189 -11.50 11.96 11.77
N HIS A 190 -11.07 11.01 10.92
CA HIS A 190 -11.70 9.70 10.76
C HIS A 190 -11.25 8.68 11.81
N GLY A 191 -10.24 8.99 12.63
CA GLY A 191 -9.64 8.06 13.59
C GLY A 191 -8.57 7.15 13.01
N ILE A 192 -8.11 7.44 11.78
CA ILE A 192 -7.04 6.70 11.10
C ILE A 192 -5.70 7.20 11.63
N ALA A 193 -4.84 6.27 12.03
CA ALA A 193 -3.51 6.58 12.56
C ALA A 193 -2.48 6.80 11.45
N ASP A 194 -1.58 7.74 11.70
CA ASP A 194 -0.37 8.02 10.92
C ASP A 194 -0.60 8.36 9.45
N ILE A 195 -1.82 8.68 9.03
CA ILE A 195 -2.10 9.06 7.64
C ILE A 195 -1.41 10.38 7.31
N SER A 196 -0.79 10.45 6.13
CA SER A 196 0.14 11.53 5.74
C SER A 196 1.33 11.72 6.70
N GLY A 197 1.70 10.69 7.45
CA GLY A 197 2.88 10.66 8.31
C GLY A 197 3.51 9.27 8.30
N ASN A 198 4.66 9.12 8.97
CA ASN A 198 5.42 7.86 9.07
C ASN A 198 5.96 7.33 7.73
N VAL A 199 5.09 6.91 6.82
CA VAL A 199 5.40 6.39 5.48
C VAL A 199 4.45 6.96 4.44
N TRP A 200 4.92 7.06 3.19
CA TRP A 200 4.01 7.10 2.05
C TRP A 200 3.43 5.70 1.84
N GLU A 201 2.22 5.63 1.32
CA GLU A 201 1.44 4.41 1.26
C GLU A 201 1.09 4.09 -0.19
N TRP A 202 1.44 2.89 -0.63
CA TRP A 202 1.03 2.39 -1.93
C TRP A 202 -0.50 2.38 -2.05
N THR A 203 -0.98 2.90 -3.17
CA THR A 203 -2.38 2.77 -3.62
C THR A 203 -2.42 1.92 -4.89
N ASP A 204 -3.60 1.50 -5.32
CA ASP A 204 -3.81 0.89 -6.63
C ASP A 204 -4.01 1.92 -7.75
N GLY A 205 -3.98 3.22 -7.43
CA GLY A 205 -4.08 4.30 -8.41
C GLY A 205 -2.89 4.31 -9.37
N CYS A 206 -3.17 4.46 -10.66
CA CYS A 206 -2.16 4.61 -11.70
C CYS A 206 -1.95 6.08 -12.05
N MET A 207 -0.71 6.45 -12.36
CA MET A 207 -0.46 7.71 -13.04
C MET A 207 -1.24 7.73 -14.36
N GLN A 208 -1.75 8.88 -14.76
CA GLN A 208 -2.47 9.05 -16.02
C GLN A 208 -1.65 9.85 -17.03
N SER A 209 -1.85 9.58 -18.32
CA SER A 209 -1.36 10.44 -19.39
C SER A 209 -2.50 10.83 -20.31
N GLY A 210 -2.52 12.06 -20.81
CA GLY A 210 -3.68 12.53 -21.57
C GLY A 210 -3.57 13.93 -22.14
N SER A 211 -4.68 14.40 -22.72
CA SER A 211 -4.82 15.75 -23.25
C SER A 211 -5.89 16.53 -22.49
N LEU A 212 -5.77 17.86 -22.48
CA LEU A 212 -6.75 18.76 -21.86
C LEU A 212 -7.51 19.57 -22.90
N HIS A 213 -8.74 19.93 -22.54
CA HIS A 213 -9.47 21.02 -23.18
C HIS A 213 -8.85 22.38 -22.79
N PRO A 214 -9.09 23.45 -23.58
CA PRO A 214 -8.63 24.80 -23.25
C PRO A 214 -9.08 25.34 -21.88
N ASP A 215 -10.17 24.78 -21.34
CA ASP A 215 -10.69 25.10 -20.01
C ASP A 215 -10.02 24.30 -18.87
N GLY A 216 -9.01 23.47 -19.18
CA GLY A 216 -8.26 22.68 -18.22
C GLY A 216 -8.89 21.36 -17.81
N THR A 217 -10.08 21.02 -18.31
CA THR A 217 -10.71 19.72 -18.08
C THR A 217 -10.02 18.62 -18.90
N VAL A 218 -10.04 17.39 -18.39
CA VAL A 218 -9.47 16.24 -19.11
C VAL A 218 -10.30 15.96 -20.34
N ARG A 219 -9.65 15.94 -21.51
CA ARG A 219 -10.27 15.56 -22.79
C ARG A 219 -10.23 14.07 -23.01
N GLU A 220 -9.04 13.49 -22.81
CA GLU A 220 -8.81 12.05 -22.89
C GLU A 220 -7.69 11.68 -21.91
N SER A 221 -7.75 10.51 -21.31
CA SER A 221 -6.67 9.98 -20.49
C SER A 221 -6.58 8.47 -20.57
N GLU A 222 -5.36 7.97 -20.41
CA GLU A 222 -5.05 6.55 -20.29
C GLU A 222 -4.23 6.30 -19.02
N PRO A 223 -4.47 5.17 -18.33
CA PRO A 223 -3.68 4.80 -17.18
C PRO A 223 -2.29 4.28 -17.60
N TYR A 224 -1.27 4.67 -16.85
CA TYR A 224 0.10 4.22 -16.96
C TYR A 224 0.54 3.54 -15.65
N CYS A 225 0.09 2.30 -15.45
CA CYS A 225 0.22 1.57 -14.18
C CYS A 225 1.62 1.05 -13.86
N TRP A 226 2.60 1.26 -14.74
CA TRP A 226 4.01 1.10 -14.39
C TRP A 226 4.47 2.14 -13.37
N VAL A 227 3.78 3.29 -13.31
CA VAL A 227 3.93 4.30 -12.27
C VAL A 227 2.64 4.36 -11.46
N ARG A 228 2.75 4.05 -10.17
CA ARG A 228 1.65 4.07 -9.23
C ARG A 228 1.64 5.36 -8.43
N ILE A 229 0.48 5.66 -7.88
CA ILE A 229 0.27 6.77 -6.97
C ILE A 229 0.49 6.25 -5.55
N ALA A 230 1.39 6.89 -4.81
CA ALA A 230 1.52 6.71 -3.37
C ALA A 230 0.92 7.92 -2.65
N GLY A 231 0.14 7.67 -1.61
CA GLY A 231 -0.43 8.70 -0.75
C GLY A 231 0.51 9.05 0.40
N GLY A 232 0.56 10.32 0.79
CA GLY A 232 1.33 10.80 1.93
C GLY A 232 1.03 12.28 2.17
N ILE A 233 1.98 13.03 2.72
CA ILE A 233 1.90 14.50 2.89
C ILE A 233 1.46 15.19 1.60
N HIS A 234 1.86 14.64 0.46
CA HIS A 234 1.29 14.88 -0.86
C HIS A 234 1.32 13.57 -1.65
N ARG A 235 0.58 13.51 -2.77
CA ARG A 235 0.68 12.37 -3.71
C ARG A 235 2.05 12.31 -4.36
N ALA A 236 2.57 11.11 -4.58
CA ALA A 236 3.81 10.86 -5.29
C ALA A 236 3.61 9.83 -6.41
N ALA A 237 4.25 10.05 -7.56
CA ALA A 237 4.37 9.06 -8.64
C ALA A 237 5.59 8.20 -8.38
N ILE A 238 5.41 6.90 -8.21
CA ILE A 238 6.49 5.95 -7.93
C ILE A 238 6.39 4.76 -8.89
N VAL A 239 7.50 4.38 -9.50
CA VAL A 239 7.56 3.19 -10.37
C VAL A 239 7.31 1.93 -9.54
N ASP A 240 6.50 1.00 -10.06
CA ASP A 240 5.91 -0.12 -9.32
C ASP A 240 6.90 -1.10 -8.65
N PHE A 241 8.18 -1.10 -9.08
CA PHE A 241 9.24 -1.95 -8.56
C PHE A 241 10.13 -1.28 -7.51
N VAL A 242 10.00 0.03 -7.31
CA VAL A 242 10.81 0.80 -6.35
C VAL A 242 10.43 0.39 -4.93
N ARG A 243 11.42 0.04 -4.11
CA ARG A 243 11.22 -0.28 -2.68
C ARG A 243 11.59 0.88 -1.76
N ASP A 244 12.50 1.74 -2.20
CA ASP A 244 12.99 2.89 -1.45
C ASP A 244 13.00 4.12 -2.37
N ALA A 245 12.08 5.06 -2.12
CA ALA A 245 11.98 6.28 -2.90
C ALA A 245 12.85 7.44 -2.38
N SER A 246 13.49 7.26 -1.21
CA SER A 246 14.36 8.29 -0.63
C SER A 246 15.69 8.43 -1.39
N VAL A 247 16.15 7.34 -2.00
CA VAL A 247 17.46 7.25 -2.68
C VAL A 247 17.45 7.60 -4.16
N GLY A 248 16.32 8.13 -4.67
CA GLY A 248 16.21 8.66 -6.03
C GLY A 248 15.40 7.75 -6.96
N GLY A 249 14.18 8.20 -7.24
CA GLY A 249 13.35 7.78 -8.37
C GLY A 249 12.75 9.01 -9.06
N CYS A 250 12.02 8.81 -10.15
CA CYS A 250 11.30 9.85 -10.89
C CYS A 250 10.09 10.43 -10.11
N ALA A 251 10.24 10.69 -8.82
CA ALA A 251 9.21 11.34 -8.03
C ALA A 251 9.09 12.81 -8.51
N VAL A 252 7.89 13.21 -8.88
CA VAL A 252 7.58 14.62 -9.15
C VAL A 252 7.33 15.30 -7.80
N GLY A 253 8.17 16.29 -7.47
CA GLY A 253 8.09 17.02 -6.20
C GLY A 253 9.05 16.50 -5.15
N LEU A 254 8.65 16.60 -3.89
CA LEU A 254 9.46 16.18 -2.75
C LEU A 254 9.41 14.64 -2.63
N PRO A 255 10.55 13.94 -2.55
CA PRO A 255 10.54 12.48 -2.50
C PRO A 255 9.95 11.97 -1.17
N PRO A 256 9.26 10.82 -1.17
CA PRO A 256 8.90 10.11 0.05
C PRO A 256 10.13 9.73 0.88
N ASP A 257 10.03 9.88 2.20
CA ASP A 257 11.10 9.43 3.11
C ASP A 257 11.11 7.91 3.28
N HIS A 258 9.92 7.32 3.31
CA HIS A 258 9.68 5.88 3.45
C HIS A 258 8.48 5.47 2.61
N LEU A 259 8.47 4.23 2.14
CA LEU A 259 7.34 3.63 1.41
C LEU A 259 6.86 2.38 2.12
N GLY A 260 5.59 2.38 2.50
CA GLY A 260 4.85 1.26 3.08
C GLY A 260 3.46 1.19 2.46
N PHE A 261 2.49 0.67 3.22
CA PHE A 261 1.11 0.54 2.74
C PHE A 261 0.14 0.24 3.89
N ARG A 262 -1.15 0.41 3.61
CA ARG A 262 -2.27 -0.11 4.41
C ARG A 262 -3.29 -0.72 3.46
N LEU A 263 -4.17 -1.56 3.98
CA LEU A 263 -5.20 -2.21 3.17
C LEU A 263 -6.59 -1.66 3.46
N VAL A 264 -7.46 -1.76 2.47
CA VAL A 264 -8.91 -1.66 2.63
C VAL A 264 -9.53 -3.05 2.54
N ARG A 265 -10.65 -3.23 3.23
CA ARG A 265 -11.48 -4.42 3.12
C ARG A 265 -12.67 -4.06 2.25
N GLU A 266 -12.86 -4.80 1.16
CA GLU A 266 -14.09 -4.64 0.38
C GLU A 266 -15.26 -5.24 1.15
N HIS A 267 -16.35 -4.48 1.24
CA HIS A 267 -17.62 -5.06 1.59
C HIS A 267 -18.07 -5.91 0.40
N ALA A 268 -18.46 -7.16 0.63
CA ALA A 268 -19.22 -7.90 -0.37
C ALA A 268 -20.41 -7.02 -0.77
N GLU A 269 -20.55 -6.71 -2.07
CA GLU A 269 -21.71 -5.98 -2.56
C GLU A 269 -22.95 -6.61 -1.94
N ALA A 270 -23.82 -5.79 -1.35
CA ALA A 270 -25.08 -6.28 -0.82
C ALA A 270 -25.77 -7.07 -1.93
N PRO A 271 -26.16 -8.34 -1.71
CA PRO A 271 -26.83 -9.11 -2.75
C PRO A 271 -28.01 -8.30 -3.28
N GLU A 272 -28.11 -8.21 -4.61
CA GLU A 272 -29.20 -7.54 -5.33
C GLU A 272 -30.53 -7.81 -4.62
N PRO A 273 -31.28 -6.77 -4.20
CA PRO A 273 -32.49 -6.98 -3.42
C PRO A 273 -33.43 -7.95 -4.15
N TRP A 274 -33.90 -8.98 -3.45
CA TRP A 274 -34.74 -10.04 -4.01
C TRP A 274 -35.93 -9.51 -4.85
N TRP A 275 -36.44 -8.30 -4.54
CA TRP A 275 -37.51 -7.65 -5.29
C TRP A 275 -37.12 -7.24 -6.72
N ARG A 276 -35.86 -6.88 -7.03
CA ARG A 276 -35.45 -6.54 -8.40
C ARG A 276 -35.53 -7.73 -9.35
N SER A 277 -35.17 -8.92 -8.86
CA SER A 277 -35.33 -10.17 -9.61
C SER A 277 -36.80 -10.59 -9.80
N LEU A 278 -37.69 -10.25 -8.85
CA LEU A 278 -39.14 -10.43 -8.99
C LEU A 278 -39.76 -9.44 -9.98
N TRP A 279 -39.33 -8.18 -9.98
CA TRP A 279 -39.83 -7.18 -10.94
C TRP A 279 -39.46 -7.51 -12.39
N GLN A 280 -38.31 -8.13 -12.63
CA GLN A 280 -37.95 -8.64 -13.96
C GLN A 280 -38.80 -9.84 -14.40
N ARG A 281 -39.21 -10.71 -13.46
CA ARG A 281 -40.12 -11.85 -13.72
C ARG A 281 -41.60 -11.46 -13.83
N MET A 282 -41.99 -10.32 -13.26
CA MET A 282 -43.37 -9.82 -13.28
C MET A 282 -43.65 -8.81 -14.41
N ARG A 283 -42.70 -8.55 -15.32
CA ARG A 283 -42.98 -7.76 -16.52
C ARG A 283 -44.02 -8.51 -17.39
N PRO A 284 -45.22 -7.94 -17.61
CA PRO A 284 -46.13 -8.44 -18.63
C PRO A 284 -45.47 -8.24 -20.00
N GLY A 285 -45.64 -9.21 -20.89
CA GLY A 285 -44.85 -9.40 -22.10
C GLY A 285 -44.65 -8.16 -22.98
N GLN A 286 -43.42 -8.03 -23.47
CA GLN A 286 -43.15 -7.44 -24.78
C GLN A 286 -42.97 -8.58 -25.78
N ASP A 287 -44.06 -9.29 -26.06
CA ASP A 287 -44.25 -9.98 -27.33
C ASP A 287 -45.42 -9.26 -28.04
N ALA A 288 -45.06 -8.27 -28.85
CA ALA A 288 -45.85 -7.73 -29.96
C ALA A 288 -44.92 -6.95 -30.89
#